data_AF-A0A2U1NCQ0-F1
#
_entry.id   AF-A0A2U1NCQ0-F1
#
_cell.length_a   1.000
_cell.length_b   1.000
_cell.length_c   1.000
_cell.angle_alpha   90.00
_cell.angle_beta   90.00
_cell.angle_gamma   90.00
#
_symmetry.space_group_name_H-M   'P 1'
#
loop_
_entity.id
_entity.type
_entity.pdbx_description
1 polymer ?
#
loop_
_entity_poly.entity_id
_entity_poly.type
_entity_poly.pdbx_seq_one_letter_code
_entity_poly.pdbx_strand_id
1 'polypeptide(L)'
;MTIWLGSITSVVASTPDVARGILQCNDEVCTSRVVPDVYLRINHPKAAVLWMSPNDTCLNELRENVVEGMLELLRDSRRKKMAVDIRKLAFVVALNQISNTFFSQDVTSCDDSNELEGFKMAVEIAMEVQGKFNIADMFPVLKPLDPQNLRAQANKAFDWLDQVMEASKRNILANESLQRELQLEKEKTEKLQIHINKMEKKHNKMERKHNNLKQKVDYLMKHLPHLSEWQSQVFRRRVTGDREMLQVIRRDGDPEMIQSGNLIEGNPGAARVGWDQKLIYQELLRQEIRTSTSSMTSVPKPLKFLRQHYLFS
;
A
#
# COMPACT_ATOMS: atom_id res chain seq x y z
N MET A 1 -36.80 44.51 -30.66
CA MET A 1 -36.52 44.93 -32.06
C MET A 1 -35.87 43.78 -32.80
N THR A 2 -36.04 43.65 -34.12
CA THR A 2 -35.42 42.58 -34.92
C THR A 2 -34.35 43.18 -35.82
N ILE A 3 -33.16 42.59 -35.82
CA ILE A 3 -32.03 43.00 -36.66
C ILE A 3 -31.52 41.81 -37.48
N TRP A 4 -30.83 42.12 -38.58
CA TRP A 4 -30.21 41.13 -39.44
C TRP A 4 -28.70 41.26 -39.31
N LEU A 5 -28.05 40.24 -38.76
CA LEU A 5 -26.61 40.15 -38.66
C LEU A 5 -26.12 39.20 -39.76
N GLY A 6 -25.79 39.77 -40.91
CA GLY A 6 -25.56 39.00 -42.13
C GLY A 6 -26.80 38.24 -42.55
N SER A 7 -26.73 36.91 -42.54
CA SER A 7 -27.86 36.01 -42.85
C SER A 7 -28.63 35.53 -41.61
N ILE A 8 -28.22 35.94 -40.40
CA ILE A 8 -28.86 35.54 -39.14
C ILE A 8 -29.85 36.61 -38.68
N THR A 9 -31.10 36.20 -38.46
CA THR A 9 -32.11 37.06 -37.81
C THR A 9 -31.89 37.04 -36.30
N SER A 10 -31.74 38.20 -35.68
CA SER A 10 -31.53 38.36 -34.24
C SER A 10 -32.59 39.25 -33.63
N VAL A 11 -33.11 38.84 -32.47
CA VAL A 11 -34.06 39.64 -31.68
C VAL A 11 -33.29 40.30 -30.54
N VAL A 12 -33.41 41.63 -30.44
CA VAL A 12 -32.77 42.41 -29.38
C VAL A 12 -33.81 42.85 -28.38
N ALA A 13 -33.56 42.48 -27.12
CA ALA A 13 -34.30 42.91 -25.94
C ALA A 13 -33.63 44.17 -25.36
N SER A 14 -34.21 45.34 -25.62
CA SER A 14 -33.63 46.64 -25.25
C SER A 14 -34.32 47.30 -24.05
N THR A 15 -35.28 46.62 -23.40
CA THR A 15 -35.98 47.12 -22.22
C THR A 15 -36.05 46.05 -21.12
N PRO A 16 -36.13 46.45 -19.83
CA PRO A 16 -36.23 45.51 -18.71
C PRO A 16 -37.41 44.54 -18.81
N ASP A 17 -38.58 45.01 -19.24
CA ASP A 17 -39.80 44.18 -19.33
C ASP A 17 -39.67 43.10 -20.40
N VAL A 18 -39.09 43.44 -21.56
CA VAL A 18 -38.84 42.47 -22.63
C VAL A 18 -37.74 41.49 -22.22
N ALA A 19 -36.68 41.96 -21.56
CA ALA A 19 -35.63 41.09 -21.03
C ALA A 19 -36.18 40.11 -19.98
N ARG A 20 -37.07 40.57 -19.09
CA ARG A 20 -37.78 39.73 -18.12
C ARG A 20 -38.64 38.68 -18.82
N GLY A 21 -39.40 39.10 -19.84
CA GLY A 21 -40.23 38.19 -20.64
C GLY A 21 -39.42 37.04 -21.25
N ILE A 22 -38.21 37.32 -21.76
CA ILE A 22 -37.34 36.33 -22.40
C ILE A 22 -36.57 35.47 -21.38
N LEU A 23 -35.94 36.11 -20.38
CA LEU A 23 -34.99 35.45 -19.48
C LEU A 23 -35.62 34.88 -18.21
N GLN A 24 -36.85 35.23 -17.87
CA GLN A 24 -37.55 34.73 -16.67
C GLN A 24 -38.87 34.05 -16.99
N CYS A 25 -39.69 34.63 -17.88
CA CYS A 25 -41.03 34.08 -18.14
C CYS A 25 -41.03 32.97 -19.21
N ASN A 26 -40.03 32.96 -20.09
CA ASN A 26 -39.88 31.98 -21.17
C ASN A 26 -38.45 31.42 -21.21
N ASP A 27 -37.81 31.35 -20.05
CA ASP A 27 -36.40 30.98 -19.91
C ASP A 27 -36.13 29.61 -20.54
N GLU A 28 -36.96 28.60 -20.28
CA GLU A 28 -36.81 27.24 -20.81
C GLU A 28 -36.60 27.23 -22.34
N VAL A 29 -37.41 27.98 -23.10
CA VAL A 29 -37.33 28.07 -24.56
C VAL A 29 -36.14 28.92 -25.03
N CYS A 30 -35.75 29.91 -24.24
CA CYS A 30 -34.68 30.86 -24.57
C CYS A 30 -33.31 30.52 -23.97
N THR A 31 -33.18 29.38 -23.27
CA THR A 31 -31.92 28.94 -22.65
C THR A 31 -30.87 28.48 -23.67
N SER A 32 -31.28 28.12 -24.88
CA SER A 32 -30.35 27.65 -25.91
C SER A 32 -29.41 28.78 -26.35
N ARG A 33 -28.10 28.54 -26.33
CA ARG A 33 -27.11 29.47 -26.88
C ARG A 33 -26.74 29.07 -28.31
N VAL A 34 -26.52 30.06 -29.16
CA VAL A 34 -25.89 29.86 -30.48
C VAL A 34 -24.49 29.30 -30.27
N VAL A 35 -24.11 28.28 -31.03
CA VAL A 35 -22.76 27.69 -31.00
C VAL A 35 -21.92 28.33 -32.12
N PRO A 36 -20.89 29.14 -31.78
CA PRO A 36 -19.99 29.71 -32.76
C PRO A 36 -19.23 28.64 -33.56
N ASP A 37 -18.82 28.98 -34.78
CA ASP A 37 -18.10 28.09 -35.72
C ASP A 37 -16.81 27.54 -35.10
N VAL A 38 -16.13 28.36 -34.29
CA VAL A 38 -14.90 27.98 -33.59
C VAL A 38 -15.10 26.81 -32.61
N TYR A 39 -16.33 26.52 -32.18
CA TYR A 39 -16.66 25.42 -31.28
C TYR A 39 -17.26 24.19 -31.97
N LEU A 40 -17.46 24.21 -33.30
CA LEU A 40 -18.12 23.10 -34.01
C LEU A 40 -17.36 21.77 -33.92
N ARG A 41 -16.05 21.80 -33.62
CA ARG A 41 -15.26 20.59 -33.41
C ARG A 41 -15.55 19.90 -32.09
N ILE A 42 -16.07 20.62 -31.10
CA ILE A 42 -16.41 20.01 -29.81
C ILE A 42 -17.60 19.09 -30.06
N ASN A 43 -17.36 17.78 -30.10
CA ASN A 43 -18.36 16.75 -30.40
C ASN A 43 -19.61 16.84 -29.51
N HIS A 44 -19.46 17.40 -28.30
CA HIS A 44 -20.55 17.66 -27.36
C HIS A 44 -20.49 19.10 -26.86
N PRO A 45 -20.93 20.10 -27.64
CA PRO A 45 -20.87 21.49 -27.21
C PRO A 45 -21.77 21.74 -25.97
N LYS A 46 -22.79 20.90 -25.78
CA LYS A 46 -23.65 20.87 -24.59
C LYS A 46 -22.94 20.38 -23.32
N ALA A 47 -21.80 19.69 -23.44
CA ALA A 47 -21.00 19.24 -22.31
C ALA A 47 -19.95 20.28 -21.88
N ALA A 48 -19.74 21.34 -22.66
CA ALA A 48 -18.89 22.44 -22.24
C ALA A 48 -19.57 23.20 -21.09
N VAL A 49 -18.77 23.64 -20.11
CA VAL A 49 -19.20 24.42 -18.92
C VAL A 49 -20.16 25.55 -19.28
N LEU A 50 -19.97 26.19 -20.43
CA LEU A 50 -20.79 27.30 -20.91
C LEU A 50 -22.25 26.91 -21.25
N TRP A 51 -22.52 25.63 -21.51
CA TRP A 51 -23.84 25.06 -21.80
C TRP A 51 -24.37 24.11 -20.72
N MET A 52 -23.64 23.92 -19.61
CA MET A 52 -24.10 23.11 -18.48
C MET A 52 -25.19 23.81 -17.68
N SER A 53 -26.07 23.02 -17.04
CA SER A 53 -27.09 23.55 -16.14
C SER A 53 -26.43 24.22 -14.93
N PRO A 54 -26.91 25.39 -14.45
CA PRO A 54 -26.38 26.04 -13.25
C PRO A 54 -26.45 25.18 -11.99
N ASN A 55 -27.33 24.16 -11.97
CA ASN A 55 -27.55 23.22 -10.87
C ASN A 55 -26.79 21.91 -11.05
N ASP A 56 -25.92 21.81 -12.06
CA ASP A 56 -25.07 20.64 -12.25
C ASP A 56 -24.12 20.48 -11.05
N THR A 57 -24.02 19.27 -10.52
CA THR A 57 -23.19 18.95 -9.35
C THR A 57 -21.73 19.27 -9.59
N CYS A 58 -21.24 19.07 -10.82
CA CYS A 58 -19.87 19.40 -11.21
C CYS A 58 -19.59 20.91 -11.10
N LEU A 59 -20.56 21.76 -11.48
CA LEU A 59 -20.40 23.22 -11.33
C LEU A 59 -20.44 23.66 -9.87
N ASN A 60 -21.22 22.98 -9.02
CA ASN A 60 -21.28 23.32 -7.59
C ASN A 60 -19.95 22.99 -6.90
N GLU A 61 -19.40 21.80 -7.13
CA GLU A 61 -18.08 21.42 -6.61
C GLU A 61 -16.99 22.39 -7.11
N LEU A 62 -17.00 22.74 -8.40
CA LEU A 62 -16.07 23.72 -8.95
C LEU A 62 -16.22 25.09 -8.26
N ARG A 63 -17.44 25.56 -8.02
CA ARG A 63 -17.69 26.85 -7.33
C ARG A 63 -17.18 26.82 -5.89
N GLU A 64 -17.41 25.73 -5.16
CA GLU A 64 -16.93 25.56 -3.79
C GLU A 64 -15.40 25.64 -3.74
N ASN A 65 -14.72 24.89 -4.62
CA ASN A 65 -13.26 24.90 -4.72
C ASN A 65 -12.70 26.29 -5.09
N VAL A 66 -13.34 27.01 -6.01
CA VAL A 66 -12.97 28.39 -6.37
C VAL A 66 -13.10 29.32 -5.16
N VAL A 67 -14.21 29.25 -4.42
CA VAL A 67 -14.43 30.10 -3.24
C VAL A 67 -13.42 29.78 -2.14
N GLU A 68 -13.14 28.51 -1.90
CA GLU A 68 -12.14 28.08 -0.91
C GLU A 68 -10.74 28.61 -1.27
N GLY A 69 -10.31 28.44 -2.53
CA GLY A 69 -9.04 28.99 -3.00
C GLY A 69 -8.95 30.52 -2.91
N MET A 70 -10.04 31.24 -3.18
CA MET A 70 -10.09 32.69 -2.96
C MET A 70 -9.92 33.05 -1.48
N LEU A 71 -10.60 32.34 -0.58
CA LEU A 71 -10.53 32.59 0.85
C LEU A 71 -9.13 32.36 1.40
N GLU A 72 -8.43 31.33 0.93
CA GLU A 72 -7.04 31.04 1.31
C GLU A 72 -6.10 32.19 0.92
N LEU A 73 -6.14 32.64 -0.34
CA LEU A 73 -5.30 33.74 -0.83
C LEU A 73 -5.62 35.09 -0.14
N LEU A 74 -6.88 35.32 0.19
CA LEU A 74 -7.30 36.50 0.97
C LEU A 74 -6.78 36.45 2.41
N ARG A 75 -6.85 35.29 3.06
CA ARG A 75 -6.28 35.08 4.41
C ARG A 75 -4.78 35.33 4.41
N ASP A 76 -4.08 34.89 3.38
CA ASP A 76 -2.64 35.13 3.22
C ASP A 76 -2.30 36.60 3.00
N SER A 77 -3.04 37.27 2.14
CA SER A 77 -2.86 38.71 1.88
C SER A 77 -3.16 39.53 3.13
N ARG A 78 -4.17 39.14 3.93
CA ARG A 78 -4.46 39.73 5.25
C ARG A 78 -3.28 39.55 6.21
N ARG A 79 -2.71 38.33 6.31
CA ARG A 79 -1.53 38.06 7.16
C ARG A 79 -0.35 38.94 6.79
N LYS A 80 -0.13 39.15 5.49
CA LYS A 80 0.95 39.98 4.94
C LYS A 80 0.64 41.49 4.94
N LYS A 81 -0.57 41.90 5.35
CA LYS A 81 -1.09 43.29 5.31
C LYS A 81 -0.94 43.95 3.93
N MET A 82 -1.15 43.18 2.87
CA MET A 82 -1.04 43.66 1.48
C MET A 82 -2.40 44.03 0.91
N ALA A 83 -2.43 45.03 0.03
CA ALA A 83 -3.61 45.31 -0.79
C ALA A 83 -3.86 44.15 -1.76
N VAL A 84 -5.13 43.81 -1.98
CA VAL A 84 -5.55 42.72 -2.85
C VAL A 84 -6.03 43.28 -4.18
N ASP A 85 -5.39 42.86 -5.26
CA ASP A 85 -5.92 43.05 -6.62
C ASP A 85 -6.93 41.92 -6.91
N ILE A 86 -8.21 42.28 -6.95
CA ILE A 86 -9.33 41.34 -7.16
C ILE A 86 -9.26 40.68 -8.54
N ARG A 87 -8.79 41.40 -9.57
CA ARG A 87 -8.66 40.85 -10.93
C ARG A 87 -7.58 39.78 -10.95
N LYS A 88 -6.42 40.09 -10.39
CA LYS A 88 -5.30 39.13 -10.31
C LYS A 88 -5.68 37.93 -9.45
N LEU A 89 -6.36 38.15 -8.33
CA LEU A 89 -6.85 37.08 -7.46
C LEU A 89 -7.80 36.14 -8.21
N ALA A 90 -8.84 36.68 -8.85
CA ALA A 90 -9.81 35.86 -9.58
C ALA A 90 -9.16 35.06 -10.71
N PHE A 91 -8.22 35.68 -11.43
CA PHE A 91 -7.47 35.02 -12.49
C PHE A 91 -6.59 33.88 -11.97
N VAL A 92 -5.81 34.12 -10.91
CA VAL A 92 -4.94 33.10 -10.29
C VAL A 92 -5.76 31.93 -9.76
N VAL A 93 -6.87 32.19 -9.07
CA VAL A 93 -7.72 31.09 -8.57
C VAL A 93 -8.32 30.31 -9.72
N ALA A 94 -8.88 30.97 -10.74
CA ALA A 94 -9.44 30.27 -11.89
C ALA A 94 -8.38 29.41 -12.59
N LEU A 95 -7.17 29.95 -12.81
CA LEU A 95 -6.06 29.19 -13.39
C LEU A 95 -5.61 28.04 -12.50
N ASN A 96 -5.47 28.24 -11.19
CA ASN A 96 -5.10 27.17 -10.25
C ASN A 96 -6.15 26.06 -10.24
N GLN A 97 -7.44 26.38 -10.29
CA GLN A 97 -8.49 25.35 -10.34
C GLN A 97 -8.43 24.53 -11.63
N ILE A 98 -8.28 25.21 -12.77
CA ILE A 98 -8.15 24.52 -14.06
C ILE A 98 -6.84 23.70 -14.10
N SER A 99 -5.74 24.26 -13.61
CA SER A 99 -4.43 23.60 -13.55
C SER A 99 -4.40 22.43 -12.56
N ASN A 100 -5.02 22.52 -11.39
CA ASN A 100 -5.15 21.39 -10.47
C ASN A 100 -6.02 20.27 -11.07
N THR A 101 -7.07 20.64 -11.81
CA THR A 101 -7.93 19.67 -12.49
C THR A 101 -7.15 18.90 -13.57
N PHE A 102 -6.30 19.59 -14.34
CA PHE A 102 -5.54 18.95 -15.42
C PHE A 102 -4.20 18.38 -14.98
N PHE A 103 -3.41 19.10 -14.19
CA PHE A 103 -2.03 18.74 -13.85
C PHE A 103 -1.83 18.37 -12.38
N SER A 104 -2.87 18.50 -11.54
CA SER A 104 -2.76 18.35 -10.08
C SER A 104 -1.64 19.22 -9.47
N GLN A 105 -1.40 20.39 -10.08
CA GLN A 105 -0.38 21.36 -9.68
C GLN A 105 -0.97 22.77 -9.72
N ASP A 106 -0.65 23.57 -8.70
CA ASP A 106 -0.99 24.99 -8.66
C ASP A 106 -0.09 25.79 -9.61
N VAL A 107 -0.67 26.71 -10.38
CA VAL A 107 0.05 27.63 -11.28
C VAL A 107 1.05 28.51 -10.51
N THR A 108 0.82 28.73 -9.22
CA THR A 108 1.72 29.49 -8.34
C THR A 108 2.90 28.71 -7.78
N SER A 109 2.91 27.38 -7.92
CA SER A 109 3.97 26.48 -7.44
C SER A 109 4.96 26.07 -8.53
N CYS A 110 4.65 26.41 -9.79
CA CYS A 110 5.46 26.05 -10.94
C CYS A 110 6.35 27.23 -11.35
N ASP A 111 7.63 27.16 -10.98
CA ASP A 111 8.67 27.91 -11.68
C ASP A 111 8.91 27.23 -13.04
N ASP A 112 8.66 27.96 -14.14
CA ASP A 112 9.11 27.70 -15.53
C ASP A 112 9.02 26.25 -16.07
N SER A 113 7.84 25.62 -16.04
CA SER A 113 7.59 24.39 -16.82
C SER A 113 7.01 24.70 -18.20
N ASN A 114 7.55 24.05 -19.25
CA ASN A 114 7.05 24.17 -20.63
C ASN A 114 5.55 23.84 -20.77
N GLU A 115 5.00 23.01 -19.88
CA GLU A 115 3.60 22.60 -19.87
C GLU A 115 2.66 23.73 -19.42
N LEU A 116 3.06 24.50 -18.40
CA LEU A 116 2.26 25.63 -17.92
C LEU A 116 2.22 26.76 -18.96
N GLU A 117 3.35 27.02 -19.63
CA GLU A 117 3.40 28.00 -20.71
C GLU A 117 2.54 27.56 -21.91
N GLY A 118 2.59 26.28 -22.27
CA GLY A 118 1.69 25.70 -23.27
C GLY A 118 0.22 25.85 -22.88
N PHE A 119 -0.11 25.66 -21.59
CA PHE A 119 -1.47 25.81 -21.08
C PHE A 119 -1.96 27.25 -21.16
N LYS A 120 -1.16 28.22 -20.70
CA LYS A 120 -1.47 29.65 -20.81
C LYS A 120 -1.72 30.03 -22.26
N MET A 121 -0.81 29.65 -23.17
CA MET A 121 -0.93 29.95 -24.59
C MET A 121 -2.22 29.35 -25.20
N ALA A 122 -2.56 28.11 -24.86
CA ALA A 122 -3.79 27.48 -25.33
C ALA A 122 -5.05 28.21 -24.81
N VAL A 123 -5.09 28.58 -23.53
CA VAL A 123 -6.20 29.34 -22.93
C VAL A 123 -6.32 30.73 -23.54
N GLU A 124 -5.20 31.43 -23.74
CA GLU A 124 -5.17 32.76 -24.37
C GLU A 124 -5.70 32.72 -25.80
N ILE A 125 -5.24 31.76 -26.62
CA ILE A 125 -5.77 31.57 -27.99
C ILE A 125 -7.27 31.28 -27.94
N ALA A 126 -7.72 30.40 -27.05
CA ALA A 126 -9.14 30.05 -26.92
C ALA A 126 -10.00 31.26 -26.54
N MET A 127 -9.54 32.10 -25.61
CA MET A 127 -10.21 33.34 -25.23
C MET A 127 -10.23 34.37 -26.37
N GLU A 128 -9.12 34.51 -27.09
CA GLU A 128 -9.00 35.46 -28.19
C GLU A 128 -9.93 35.10 -29.35
N VAL A 129 -9.92 33.84 -29.79
CA VAL A 129 -10.79 33.38 -30.89
C VAL A 129 -12.27 33.43 -30.52
N GLN A 130 -12.61 33.19 -29.24
CA GLN A 130 -13.98 33.33 -28.74
C GLN A 130 -14.46 34.79 -28.74
N GLY A 131 -13.58 35.73 -28.41
CA GLY A 131 -13.91 37.15 -28.35
C GLY A 131 -13.95 37.85 -29.71
N LYS A 132 -13.34 37.26 -30.75
CA LYS A 132 -13.30 37.85 -32.09
C LYS A 132 -14.63 37.68 -32.82
N PHE A 133 -15.05 38.74 -33.49
CA PHE A 133 -16.15 38.67 -34.45
C PHE A 133 -15.78 37.73 -35.59
N ASN A 134 -16.66 36.77 -35.87
CA ASN A 134 -16.47 35.77 -36.92
C ASN A 134 -17.54 35.91 -38.01
N ILE A 135 -17.10 36.25 -39.22
CA ILE A 135 -17.94 36.42 -40.41
C ILE A 135 -18.64 35.10 -40.77
N ALA A 136 -17.98 33.96 -40.55
CA ALA A 136 -18.57 32.64 -40.82
C ALA A 136 -19.78 32.32 -39.92
N ASP A 137 -19.90 32.99 -38.76
CA ASP A 137 -21.07 32.87 -37.89
C ASP A 137 -22.26 33.70 -38.37
N MET A 138 -22.00 34.81 -39.08
CA MET A 138 -23.04 35.65 -39.68
C MET A 138 -23.47 35.14 -41.06
N PHE A 139 -22.59 34.47 -41.77
CA PHE A 139 -22.81 33.91 -43.11
C PHE A 139 -22.39 32.43 -43.14
N PRO A 140 -23.29 31.50 -42.77
CA PRO A 140 -22.96 30.08 -42.67
C PRO A 140 -22.39 29.45 -43.95
N VAL A 141 -22.70 30.01 -45.13
CA VAL A 141 -22.13 29.60 -46.42
C VAL A 141 -20.60 29.75 -46.47
N LEU A 142 -20.01 30.63 -45.65
CA LEU A 142 -18.57 30.85 -45.58
C LEU A 142 -17.85 29.92 -44.59
N LYS A 143 -18.58 29.13 -43.78
CA LYS A 143 -17.99 28.21 -42.79
C LYS A 143 -16.97 27.24 -43.39
N PRO A 144 -17.18 26.62 -44.57
CA PRO A 144 -16.18 25.71 -45.14
C PRO A 144 -14.83 26.39 -45.43
N LEU A 145 -14.82 27.70 -45.67
CA LEU A 145 -13.61 28.44 -46.04
C LEU A 145 -12.78 28.91 -44.84
N ASP A 146 -13.39 29.05 -43.64
CA ASP A 146 -12.77 29.66 -42.46
C ASP A 146 -11.99 30.95 -42.80
N PRO A 147 -12.66 31.99 -43.32
CA PRO A 147 -11.99 33.14 -43.95
C PRO A 147 -11.10 33.95 -43.00
N GLN A 148 -11.35 33.87 -41.69
CA GLN A 148 -10.54 34.52 -40.65
C GLN A 148 -9.56 33.57 -39.95
N ASN A 149 -9.52 32.31 -40.39
CA ASN A 149 -8.68 31.26 -39.83
C ASN A 149 -8.89 31.08 -38.31
N LEU A 150 -10.08 31.43 -37.80
CA LEU A 150 -10.39 31.41 -36.37
C LEU A 150 -10.67 29.99 -35.90
N ARG A 151 -11.37 29.20 -36.72
CA ARG A 151 -11.64 27.79 -36.38
C ARG A 151 -10.35 27.00 -36.36
N ALA A 152 -9.45 27.21 -37.31
CA ALA A 152 -8.14 26.55 -37.30
C ALA A 152 -7.28 26.94 -36.08
N GLN A 153 -7.31 28.21 -35.65
CA GLN A 153 -6.62 28.66 -34.44
C GLN A 153 -7.21 28.03 -33.17
N ALA A 154 -8.54 28.04 -33.05
CA ALA A 154 -9.25 27.40 -31.94
C ALA A 154 -8.92 25.90 -31.85
N ASN A 155 -8.90 25.23 -32.99
CA ASN A 155 -8.57 23.81 -33.08
C ASN A 155 -7.17 23.49 -32.52
N LYS A 156 -6.15 24.31 -32.81
CA LYS A 156 -4.81 24.09 -32.25
C LYS A 156 -4.79 24.18 -30.72
N ALA A 157 -5.51 25.15 -30.15
CA ALA A 157 -5.62 25.30 -28.70
C ALA A 157 -6.36 24.11 -28.08
N PHE A 158 -7.49 23.70 -28.67
CA PHE A 158 -8.26 22.56 -28.21
C PHE A 158 -7.48 21.24 -28.36
N ASP A 159 -6.72 21.04 -29.43
CA ASP A 159 -5.90 19.83 -29.62
C ASP A 159 -4.85 19.70 -28.52
N TRP A 160 -4.26 20.82 -28.12
CA TRP A 160 -3.30 20.84 -27.04
C TRP A 160 -3.96 20.51 -25.69
N LEU A 161 -5.11 21.13 -25.39
CA LEU A 161 -5.86 20.86 -24.16
C LEU A 161 -6.36 19.41 -24.10
N ASP A 162 -6.82 18.85 -25.21
CA ASP A 162 -7.24 17.46 -25.30
C ASP A 162 -6.07 16.49 -25.03
N GLN A 163 -4.88 16.77 -25.59
CA GLN A 163 -3.69 15.96 -25.33
C GLN A 163 -3.28 15.96 -23.85
N VAL A 164 -3.34 17.13 -23.22
CA VAL A 164 -3.11 17.25 -21.78
C VAL A 164 -4.13 16.44 -21.00
N MET A 165 -5.43 16.61 -21.28
CA MET A 165 -6.49 15.85 -20.60
C MET A 165 -6.26 14.34 -20.69
N GLU A 166 -5.90 13.83 -21.87
CA GLU A 166 -5.64 12.41 -22.07
C GLU A 166 -4.34 11.94 -21.39
N ALA A 167 -3.32 12.78 -21.28
CA ALA A 167 -2.14 12.48 -20.48
C ALA A 167 -2.49 12.38 -18.98
N SER A 168 -3.27 13.32 -18.47
CA SER A 168 -3.68 13.37 -17.06
C SER A 168 -4.55 12.18 -16.67
N LYS A 169 -5.53 11.81 -17.51
CA LYS A 169 -6.34 10.59 -17.32
C LYS A 169 -5.46 9.34 -17.21
N ARG A 170 -4.46 9.21 -18.10
CA ARG A 170 -3.51 8.08 -18.05
C ARG A 170 -2.70 8.07 -16.76
N ASN A 171 -2.22 9.22 -16.30
CA ASN A 171 -1.47 9.34 -15.06
C ASN A 171 -2.31 8.96 -13.83
N ILE A 172 -3.57 9.39 -13.77
CA ILE A 172 -4.49 9.03 -12.68
C ILE A 172 -4.70 7.51 -12.65
N LEU A 173 -5.03 6.91 -13.79
CA LEU A 173 -5.23 5.46 -13.89
C LEU A 173 -3.97 4.66 -13.51
N ALA A 174 -2.79 5.13 -13.94
CA ALA A 174 -1.52 4.52 -13.58
C ALA A 174 -1.26 4.60 -12.06
N ASN A 175 -1.48 5.77 -11.45
CA ASN A 175 -1.33 5.95 -10.01
C ASN A 175 -2.28 5.06 -9.21
N GLU A 176 -3.54 4.93 -9.64
CA GLU A 176 -4.48 4.01 -9.00
C GLU A 176 -4.00 2.55 -9.08
N SER A 177 -3.45 2.13 -10.22
CA SER A 177 -2.93 0.77 -10.38
C SER A 177 -1.74 0.50 -9.46
N LEU A 178 -0.79 1.45 -9.38
CA LEU A 178 0.35 1.41 -8.46
C LEU A 178 -0.09 1.37 -7.00
N GLN A 179 -1.12 2.15 -6.63
CA GLN A 179 -1.67 2.12 -5.27
C GLN A 179 -2.28 0.76 -4.92
N ARG A 180 -2.98 0.11 -5.86
CA ARG A 180 -3.51 -1.24 -5.66
C ARG A 180 -2.40 -2.28 -5.48
N GLU A 181 -1.35 -2.21 -6.29
CA GLU A 181 -0.18 -3.10 -6.16
C GLU A 181 0.54 -2.90 -4.83
N LEU A 182 0.76 -1.65 -4.43
CA LEU A 182 1.36 -1.31 -3.14
C LEU A 182 0.53 -1.82 -1.97
N GLN A 183 -0.80 -1.72 -2.06
CA GLN A 183 -1.70 -2.24 -1.04
C GLN A 183 -1.61 -3.76 -0.93
N LEU A 184 -1.51 -4.46 -2.06
CA LEU A 184 -1.39 -5.92 -2.10
C LEU A 184 -0.04 -6.40 -1.54
N GLU A 185 1.05 -5.67 -1.79
CA GLU A 185 2.34 -5.94 -1.16
C GLU A 185 2.34 -5.67 0.35
N LYS A 186 1.67 -4.59 0.80
CA LYS A 186 1.45 -4.35 2.25
C LYS A 186 0.72 -5.53 2.91
N GLU A 187 -0.36 -6.02 2.31
CA GLU A 187 -1.08 -7.19 2.85
C GLU A 187 -0.21 -8.46 2.89
N LYS A 188 0.64 -8.69 1.88
CA LYS A 188 1.57 -9.84 1.88
C LYS A 188 2.60 -9.72 3.00
N THR A 189 3.20 -8.54 3.17
CA THR A 189 4.20 -8.30 4.22
C THR A 189 3.60 -8.46 5.61
N GLU A 190 2.38 -7.98 5.84
CA GLU A 190 1.65 -8.21 7.10
C GLU A 190 1.41 -9.70 7.37
N LYS A 191 0.96 -10.47 6.37
CA LYS A 191 0.77 -11.93 6.48
C LYS A 191 2.09 -12.65 6.80
N LEU A 192 3.19 -12.25 6.16
CA LEU A 192 4.54 -12.78 6.44
C LEU A 192 4.99 -12.45 7.87
N GLN A 193 4.77 -11.22 8.33
CA GLN A 193 5.13 -10.80 9.68
C GLN A 193 4.37 -11.61 10.75
N ILE A 194 3.08 -11.90 10.52
CA ILE A 194 2.29 -12.79 11.39
C ILE A 194 2.91 -14.20 11.43
N HIS A 195 3.37 -14.72 10.29
CA HIS A 195 4.01 -16.04 10.23
C HIS A 195 5.35 -16.06 10.97
N ILE A 196 6.19 -15.03 10.78
CA ILE A 196 7.47 -14.87 11.49
C ILE A 196 7.24 -14.83 13.01
N ASN A 197 6.31 -13.99 13.48
CA ASN A 197 5.98 -13.90 14.91
C ASN A 197 5.50 -15.25 15.49
N LYS A 198 4.78 -16.06 14.70
CA LYS A 198 4.38 -17.43 15.10
C LYS A 198 5.59 -18.36 15.20
N MET A 199 6.55 -18.25 14.28
CA MET A 199 7.77 -19.04 14.28
C MET A 199 8.69 -18.68 15.45
N GLU A 200 8.87 -17.39 15.74
CA GLU A 200 9.62 -16.91 16.90
C GLU A 200 9.01 -17.40 18.22
N LYS A 201 7.68 -17.30 18.37
CA LYS A 201 6.98 -17.86 19.56
C LYS A 201 7.25 -19.35 19.73
N LYS A 202 7.28 -20.13 18.64
CA LYS A 202 7.61 -21.55 18.69
C LYS A 202 9.08 -21.78 19.05
N HIS A 203 10.00 -21.01 18.46
CA HIS A 203 11.42 -21.08 18.76
C HIS A 203 11.69 -20.81 20.24
N ASN A 204 11.16 -19.71 20.78
CA ASN A 204 11.29 -19.36 22.20
C ASN A 204 10.72 -20.45 23.13
N LYS A 205 9.63 -21.12 22.73
CA LYS A 205 9.09 -22.25 23.48
C LYS A 205 10.04 -23.44 23.47
N MET A 206 10.66 -23.75 22.34
CA MET A 206 11.65 -24.83 22.23
C MET A 206 12.92 -24.51 23.03
N GLU A 207 13.41 -23.28 22.96
CA GLU A 207 14.58 -22.81 23.70
C GLU A 207 14.37 -22.94 25.21
N ARG A 208 13.19 -22.54 25.71
CA ARG A 208 12.81 -22.76 27.13
C ARG A 208 12.82 -24.23 27.52
N LYS A 209 12.28 -25.12 26.67
CA LYS A 209 12.31 -26.58 26.91
C LYS A 209 13.74 -27.10 26.95
N HIS A 210 14.59 -26.66 26.01
CA HIS A 210 16.00 -27.05 25.96
C HIS A 210 16.75 -26.60 27.21
N ASN A 211 16.57 -25.35 27.64
CA ASN A 211 17.19 -24.83 28.86
C ASN A 211 16.74 -25.57 30.12
N ASN A 212 15.45 -25.92 30.23
CA ASN A 212 14.95 -26.73 31.33
C ASN A 212 15.58 -28.14 31.35
N LEU A 213 15.67 -28.78 30.17
CA LEU A 213 16.30 -30.09 30.05
C LEU A 213 17.79 -30.02 30.42
N LYS A 214 18.51 -29.00 29.95
CA LYS A 214 19.91 -28.75 30.29
C LYS A 214 20.10 -28.61 31.79
N GLN A 215 19.26 -27.81 32.47
CA GLN A 215 19.30 -27.67 33.93
C GLN A 215 19.08 -29.01 34.66
N LYS A 216 18.15 -29.85 34.19
CA LYS A 216 17.93 -31.18 34.77
C LYS A 216 19.15 -32.09 34.57
N VAL A 217 19.76 -32.07 33.39
CA VAL A 217 20.97 -32.85 33.10
C VAL A 217 22.14 -32.38 33.96
N ASP A 218 22.37 -31.07 34.06
CA ASP A 218 23.43 -30.49 34.89
C ASP A 218 23.24 -30.86 36.37
N TYR A 219 22.01 -30.82 36.88
CA TYR A 219 21.67 -31.29 38.23
C TYR A 219 22.03 -32.76 38.43
N LEU A 220 21.60 -33.63 37.52
CA LEU A 220 21.89 -35.06 37.59
C LEU A 220 23.40 -35.32 37.54
N MET A 221 24.13 -34.67 36.64
CA MET A 221 25.59 -34.81 36.52
C MET A 221 26.32 -34.36 37.78
N LYS A 222 25.84 -33.30 38.44
CA LYS A 222 26.42 -32.80 39.70
C LYS A 222 26.18 -33.74 40.89
N HIS A 223 25.03 -34.43 40.94
CA HIS A 223 24.65 -35.28 42.06
C HIS A 223 24.91 -36.79 41.86
N LEU A 224 25.12 -37.25 40.63
CA LEU A 224 25.44 -38.64 40.30
C LEU A 224 26.65 -39.20 41.08
N PRO A 225 27.78 -38.46 41.22
CA PRO A 225 28.94 -38.97 41.94
C PRO A 225 28.65 -39.23 43.42
N HIS A 226 27.87 -38.37 44.06
CA HIS A 226 27.48 -38.53 45.46
C HIS A 226 26.50 -39.70 45.65
N LEU A 227 25.63 -39.95 44.67
CA LEU A 227 24.68 -41.06 44.73
C LEU A 227 25.39 -42.40 44.53
N SER A 228 26.34 -42.48 43.58
CA SER A 228 27.15 -43.69 43.37
C SER A 228 28.07 -43.95 44.55
N GLU A 229 28.64 -42.90 45.16
CA GLU A 229 29.46 -43.00 46.36
C GLU A 229 28.63 -43.44 47.58
N TRP A 230 27.43 -42.87 47.77
CA TRP A 230 26.49 -43.30 48.82
C TRP A 230 26.05 -44.75 48.64
N GLN A 231 25.67 -45.16 47.42
CA GLN A 231 25.32 -46.55 47.11
C GLN A 231 26.49 -47.51 47.35
N SER A 232 27.71 -47.11 46.95
CA SER A 232 28.93 -47.91 47.19
C SER A 232 29.24 -48.04 48.68
N GLN A 233 29.06 -46.98 49.47
CA GLN A 233 29.24 -47.01 50.93
C GLN A 233 28.18 -47.87 51.63
N VAL A 234 26.90 -47.78 51.23
CA VAL A 234 25.81 -48.60 51.79
C VAL A 234 26.01 -50.08 51.44
N PHE A 235 26.36 -50.39 50.19
CA PHE A 235 26.70 -51.74 49.75
C PHE A 235 27.88 -52.29 50.56
N ARG A 236 28.95 -51.49 50.70
CA ARG A 236 30.13 -51.87 51.50
C ARG A 236 29.75 -52.18 52.94
N ARG A 237 28.98 -51.32 53.62
CA ARG A 237 28.51 -51.55 55.01
C ARG A 237 27.68 -52.83 55.15
N ARG A 238 26.80 -53.12 54.18
CA ARG A 238 25.90 -54.28 54.23
C ARG A 238 26.63 -55.58 53.95
N VAL A 239 27.56 -55.58 53.00
CA VAL A 239 28.40 -56.75 52.68
C VAL A 239 29.42 -57.01 53.79
N THR A 240 30.07 -55.99 54.36
CA THR A 240 31.05 -56.21 55.44
C THR A 240 30.43 -56.66 56.76
N GLY A 241 29.14 -56.38 56.98
CA GLY A 241 28.41 -56.80 58.17
C GLY A 241 27.84 -58.21 58.12
N ASP A 242 27.83 -58.84 56.94
CA ASP A 242 27.15 -60.11 56.69
C ASP A 242 28.15 -61.19 56.25
N ARG A 243 28.48 -62.11 57.17
CA ARG A 243 29.51 -63.15 56.95
C ARG A 243 29.13 -64.16 55.86
N GLU A 244 27.85 -64.43 55.66
CA GLU A 244 27.40 -65.39 54.63
C GLU A 244 27.56 -64.80 53.23
N MET A 245 27.19 -63.53 53.02
CA MET A 245 27.39 -62.84 51.74
C MET A 245 28.87 -62.70 51.37
N LEU A 246 29.74 -62.42 52.36
CA LEU A 246 31.19 -62.37 52.12
C LEU A 246 31.77 -63.71 51.66
N GLN A 247 31.22 -64.83 52.14
CA GLN A 247 31.67 -66.17 51.72
C GLN A 247 31.19 -66.51 50.31
N VAL A 248 29.96 -66.16 49.94
CA VAL A 248 29.41 -66.37 48.58
C VAL A 248 30.23 -65.60 47.53
N ILE A 249 30.52 -64.31 47.78
CA ILE A 249 31.34 -63.49 46.87
C ILE A 249 32.76 -64.06 46.72
N ARG A 250 33.33 -64.60 47.81
CA ARG A 250 34.67 -65.20 47.80
C ARG A 250 34.72 -66.58 47.13
N ARG A 251 33.57 -67.25 46.98
CA ARG A 251 33.43 -68.58 46.39
C ARG A 251 33.16 -68.53 44.89
N ASP A 252 32.43 -67.50 44.44
CA ASP A 252 32.01 -67.32 43.04
C ASP A 252 32.80 -66.24 42.28
N GLY A 253 33.74 -65.56 42.94
CA GLY A 253 34.62 -64.55 42.35
C GLY A 253 35.93 -65.13 41.81
N ASP A 254 36.36 -64.67 40.63
CA ASP A 254 37.56 -65.14 39.94
C ASP A 254 38.84 -64.86 40.77
N PRO A 255 39.71 -65.86 41.07
CA PRO A 255 40.81 -65.70 42.03
C PRO A 255 41.89 -64.66 41.65
N GLU A 256 42.08 -64.36 40.37
CA GLU A 256 43.10 -63.39 39.91
C GLU A 256 42.71 -61.92 40.20
N MET A 257 41.44 -61.62 40.44
CA MET A 257 40.98 -60.25 40.76
C MET A 257 41.21 -59.85 42.22
N ILE A 258 41.66 -60.78 43.08
CA ILE A 258 41.84 -60.53 44.52
C ILE A 258 43.27 -60.02 44.83
N GLN A 259 44.21 -60.08 43.88
CA GLN A 259 45.61 -59.72 44.13
C GLN A 259 46.13 -58.41 43.51
N SER A 260 45.35 -57.69 42.71
CA SER A 260 45.77 -56.34 42.29
C SER A 260 44.67 -55.33 42.59
N GLY A 261 44.99 -54.33 43.41
CA GLY A 261 44.09 -53.25 43.82
C GLY A 261 43.75 -52.27 42.69
N ASN A 262 43.52 -52.73 41.46
CA ASN A 262 43.18 -51.90 40.30
C ASN A 262 42.02 -52.53 39.53
N LEU A 263 40.83 -51.93 39.66
CA LEU A 263 39.68 -52.21 38.79
C LEU A 263 39.85 -51.46 37.46
N ILE A 264 40.29 -52.15 36.42
CA ILE A 264 40.06 -51.76 35.02
C ILE A 264 39.17 -52.82 34.36
N GLU A 265 38.26 -52.30 33.53
CA GLU A 265 37.13 -52.90 32.81
C GLU A 265 37.42 -54.22 32.08
N GLY A 266 36.51 -55.20 32.18
CA GLY A 266 36.51 -56.38 31.29
C GLY A 266 35.55 -57.54 31.62
N ASN A 267 34.29 -57.43 31.18
CA ASN A 267 33.39 -58.52 30.70
C ASN A 267 32.83 -59.61 31.67
N PRO A 268 31.71 -60.32 31.36
CA PRO A 268 30.35 -59.91 31.74
C PRO A 268 29.54 -61.07 32.39
N GLY A 269 30.08 -61.76 33.40
CA GLY A 269 29.43 -62.96 33.96
C GLY A 269 28.57 -62.72 35.21
N ALA A 270 29.06 -61.93 36.16
CA ALA A 270 28.52 -61.87 37.53
C ALA A 270 27.77 -60.56 37.85
N ALA A 271 27.42 -59.81 36.82
CA ALA A 271 26.91 -58.44 36.90
C ALA A 271 25.37 -58.33 36.85
N ARG A 272 24.61 -59.41 37.13
CA ARG A 272 23.21 -59.46 36.65
C ARG A 272 22.17 -58.72 37.52
N VAL A 273 22.45 -58.39 38.78
CA VAL A 273 21.43 -57.78 39.68
C VAL A 273 21.66 -56.27 39.93
N GLY A 274 22.91 -55.80 39.90
CA GLY A 274 23.23 -54.37 40.04
C GLY A 274 23.19 -53.58 38.72
N TRP A 275 23.36 -54.28 37.59
CA TRP A 275 23.29 -53.63 36.27
C TRP A 275 21.86 -53.40 35.83
N ASP A 276 20.88 -54.18 36.30
CA ASP A 276 19.47 -53.92 36.00
C ASP A 276 19.04 -52.54 36.50
N GLN A 277 19.44 -52.09 37.70
CA GLN A 277 19.10 -50.74 38.13
C GLN A 277 19.85 -49.65 37.36
N LYS A 278 21.13 -49.85 37.01
CA LYS A 278 21.91 -48.88 36.24
C LYS A 278 21.45 -48.81 34.78
N LEU A 279 21.05 -49.93 34.19
CA LEU A 279 20.47 -50.05 32.86
C LEU A 279 19.04 -49.52 32.83
N ILE A 280 18.22 -49.78 33.86
CA ILE A 280 16.89 -49.18 34.03
C ILE A 280 17.01 -47.66 34.20
N TYR A 281 17.96 -47.16 35.00
CA TYR A 281 18.15 -45.72 35.18
C TYR A 281 18.71 -45.07 33.91
N GLN A 282 19.64 -45.72 33.20
CA GLN A 282 20.11 -45.27 31.89
C GLN A 282 19.02 -45.35 30.82
N GLU A 283 18.14 -46.35 30.86
CA GLU A 283 17.06 -46.52 29.89
C GLU A 283 15.89 -45.57 30.19
N LEU A 284 15.62 -45.25 31.46
CA LEU A 284 14.75 -44.16 31.88
C LEU A 284 15.32 -42.81 31.44
N LEU A 285 16.62 -42.55 31.65
CA LEU A 285 17.30 -41.36 31.14
C LEU A 285 17.25 -41.29 29.60
N ARG A 286 17.50 -42.41 28.90
CA ARG A 286 17.41 -42.47 27.43
C ARG A 286 15.98 -42.31 26.93
N GLN A 287 14.98 -42.88 27.61
CA GLN A 287 13.55 -42.70 27.32
C GLN A 287 13.11 -41.26 27.53
N GLU A 288 13.57 -40.61 28.60
CA GLU A 288 13.23 -39.23 28.93
C GLU A 288 13.95 -38.23 27.99
N ILE A 289 15.20 -38.53 27.62
CA ILE A 289 15.91 -37.83 26.54
C ILE A 289 15.20 -38.05 25.20
N ARG A 290 14.79 -39.28 24.84
CA ARG A 290 14.09 -39.59 23.58
C ARG A 290 12.72 -38.94 23.49
N THR A 291 11.92 -38.97 24.55
CA THR A 291 10.60 -38.31 24.62
C THR A 291 10.74 -36.78 24.61
N SER A 292 11.82 -36.24 25.18
CA SER A 292 12.10 -34.80 25.14
C SER A 292 12.68 -34.32 23.80
N THR A 293 13.52 -35.12 23.13
CA THR A 293 14.16 -34.80 21.84
C THR A 293 13.30 -35.12 20.62
N SER A 294 12.37 -36.08 20.71
CA SER A 294 11.36 -36.31 19.66
C SER A 294 10.40 -35.14 19.46
N SER A 295 10.24 -34.25 20.46
CA SER A 295 9.59 -32.94 20.31
C SER A 295 10.48 -31.87 19.66
N MET A 296 11.79 -32.10 19.54
CA MET A 296 12.78 -31.17 18.96
C MET A 296 13.14 -31.51 17.50
N THR A 297 12.94 -32.77 17.08
CA THR A 297 13.17 -33.22 15.69
C THR A 297 12.00 -32.94 14.75
N SER A 298 10.94 -32.24 15.20
CA SER A 298 10.00 -31.62 14.26
C SER A 298 10.69 -30.42 13.61
N VAL A 299 11.55 -30.71 12.64
CA VAL A 299 11.95 -29.78 11.59
C VAL A 299 10.68 -29.02 11.17
N PRO A 300 10.71 -27.67 11.09
CA PRO A 300 9.59 -26.95 10.51
C PRO A 300 9.34 -27.56 9.14
N LYS A 301 8.15 -28.13 8.91
CA LYS A 301 7.78 -28.68 7.60
C LYS A 301 8.22 -27.67 6.53
N PRO A 302 9.07 -28.05 5.55
CA PRO A 302 9.38 -27.14 4.47
C PRO A 302 8.07 -26.72 3.81
N LEU A 303 7.97 -25.42 3.54
CA LEU A 303 6.92 -24.74 2.79
C LEU A 303 6.33 -25.63 1.68
N LYS A 304 5.23 -26.34 1.98
CA LYS A 304 4.45 -27.10 0.98
C LYS A 304 3.59 -26.19 0.09
N PHE A 305 3.74 -24.87 0.21
CA PHE A 305 2.98 -23.88 -0.58
C PHE A 305 3.72 -23.32 -1.81
N LEU A 306 4.92 -23.81 -2.14
CA LEU A 306 5.68 -23.37 -3.33
C LEU A 306 6.06 -24.51 -4.30
N ARG A 307 5.18 -25.50 -4.47
CA ARG A 307 5.24 -26.43 -5.61
C ARG A 307 3.86 -26.73 -6.14
N GLN A 308 3.30 -25.80 -6.90
CA GLN A 308 2.23 -26.13 -7.85
C GLN A 308 2.28 -25.40 -9.19
N HIS A 309 3.33 -24.64 -9.48
CA HIS A 309 3.62 -24.20 -10.84
C HIS A 309 5.09 -24.44 -11.12
N TYR A 310 5.39 -25.58 -11.71
CA TYR A 310 6.34 -25.78 -12.81
C TYR A 310 6.40 -27.29 -13.09
N LEU A 311 6.16 -27.65 -14.36
CA LEU A 311 6.26 -28.95 -15.01
C LEU A 311 4.98 -29.83 -14.97
N PHE A 312 4.13 -29.69 -15.99
CA PHE A 312 4.25 -30.45 -17.26
C PHE A 312 3.44 -29.79 -18.38
N SER A 313 3.97 -29.87 -19.61
CA SER A 313 3.50 -29.38 -20.92
C SER A 313 3.95 -27.98 -21.31
#